data_AF-A0A7S1PXG1-F1
#
_entry.id   AF-A0A7S1PXG1-F1
#
_cell.length_a   1.000
_cell.length_b   1.000
_cell.length_c   1.000
_cell.angle_alpha   90.00
_cell.angle_beta   90.00
_cell.angle_gamma   90.00
#
_symmetry.space_group_name_H-M   'P 1'
#
loop_
_entity.id
_entity.type
_entity.pdbx_description
1 polymer ?
#
loop_
_entity_poly.entity_id
_entity_poly.type
_entity_poly.pdbx_seq_one_letter_code
_entity_poly.pdbx_strand_id
1 'polypeptide(L)'
;VMEGPRDETIPLIVLQEVPVAGLEALIDQLIGTPEFKASTMEDLCELVYGAVITLHTLVQCVSNPHHRERVAAEAVLAKHESSIGRLGLIEIERNNQIEKVYFRVPSICSLLSEESKETLLWSV
;
A
#
# COMPACT_ATOMS: atom_id res chain seq x y z
N VAL A 1 14.17 2.86 3.51
CA VAL A 1 14.97 1.65 3.18
C VAL A 1 14.80 1.24 1.70
N MET A 2 13.67 1.55 1.05
CA MET A 2 13.46 1.35 -0.40
C MET A 2 13.28 2.67 -1.17
N GLU A 3 13.85 3.78 -0.66
CA GLU A 3 13.77 5.10 -1.30
C GLU A 3 15.10 5.35 -2.05
N GLY A 4 15.08 5.56 -3.37
CA GLY A 4 16.28 5.76 -4.18
C GLY A 4 16.33 4.93 -5.47
N PRO A 5 17.43 5.01 -6.25
CA PRO A 5 17.52 4.42 -7.59
C PRO A 5 17.17 2.93 -7.56
N ARG A 6 16.43 2.49 -8.61
CA ARG A 6 15.82 1.15 -8.81
C ARG A 6 16.79 -0.04 -8.67
N ASP A 7 17.36 -0.21 -7.49
CA ASP A 7 18.10 -1.39 -7.10
C ASP A 7 17.09 -2.41 -6.58
N GLU A 8 16.80 -3.40 -7.41
CA GLU A 8 15.86 -4.47 -7.08
C GLU A 8 16.45 -5.46 -6.07
N THR A 9 17.75 -5.38 -5.79
CA THR A 9 18.45 -6.32 -4.89
C THR A 9 17.82 -6.31 -3.50
N ILE A 10 17.57 -5.13 -2.92
CA ILE A 10 16.97 -5.00 -1.59
C ILE A 10 15.51 -5.52 -1.58
N PRO A 11 14.61 -5.05 -2.47
CA PRO A 11 13.24 -5.59 -2.57
C PRO A 11 13.19 -7.11 -2.76
N LEU A 12 14.08 -7.67 -3.60
CA LEU A 12 14.16 -9.11 -3.83
C LEU A 12 14.60 -9.87 -2.58
N ILE A 13 15.63 -9.38 -1.88
CA ILE A 13 16.07 -9.97 -0.60
C ILE A 13 14.92 -9.93 0.42
N VAL A 14 14.24 -8.78 0.55
CA VAL A 14 13.12 -8.65 1.49
C VAL A 14 12.00 -9.64 1.16
N LEU A 15 11.63 -9.80 -0.11
CA LEU A 15 10.63 -10.78 -0.53
C LEU A 15 11.06 -12.23 -0.32
N GLN A 16 12.36 -12.53 -0.36
CA GLN A 16 12.90 -13.87 -0.11
C GLN A 16 12.98 -14.20 1.38
N GLU A 17 13.32 -13.21 2.21
CA GLU A 17 13.49 -13.36 3.66
C GLU A 17 12.17 -13.24 4.43
N VAL A 18 11.23 -12.44 3.93
CA VAL A 18 9.90 -12.27 4.54
C VAL A 18 8.91 -13.13 3.77
N PRO A 19 8.46 -14.27 4.34
CA PRO A 19 7.53 -15.15 3.64
C PRO A 19 6.19 -14.44 3.44
N VAL A 20 5.81 -14.22 2.17
CA VAL A 20 4.55 -13.56 1.79
C VAL A 20 3.34 -14.25 2.43
N ALA A 21 3.35 -15.58 2.52
CA ALA A 21 2.29 -16.34 3.19
C ALA A 21 2.16 -16.03 4.69
N GLY A 22 3.28 -15.74 5.38
CA GLY A 22 3.24 -15.32 6.78
C GLY A 22 2.66 -13.92 6.94
N LEU A 23 2.97 -13.03 6.01
CA LEU A 23 2.40 -11.68 5.98
C LEU A 23 0.91 -11.70 5.64
N GLU A 24 0.49 -12.55 4.71
CA GLU A 24 -0.92 -12.79 4.38
C GLU A 24 -1.69 -13.24 5.63
N ALA A 25 -1.20 -14.26 6.34
CA ALA A 25 -1.86 -14.78 7.54
C ALA A 25 -1.99 -13.70 8.63
N LEU A 26 -0.98 -12.86 8.79
CA LEU A 26 -1.02 -11.73 9.72
C LEU A 26 -2.07 -10.70 9.28
N ILE A 27 -2.11 -10.32 8.00
CA ILE A 27 -3.08 -9.37 7.46
C ILE A 27 -4.52 -9.92 7.62
N ASP A 28 -4.75 -11.19 7.26
CA ASP A 28 -6.03 -11.89 7.44
C ASP A 28 -6.51 -11.80 8.90
N GLN A 29 -5.62 -12.10 9.84
CA GLN A 29 -5.93 -12.08 11.26
C GLN A 29 -6.30 -10.67 11.74
N LEU A 30 -5.50 -9.67 11.37
CA LEU A 30 -5.70 -8.29 11.82
C LEU A 30 -6.96 -7.67 11.22
N ILE A 31 -7.20 -7.85 9.92
CA ILE A 31 -8.42 -7.35 9.24
C ILE A 31 -9.68 -8.02 9.78
N GLY A 32 -9.58 -9.27 10.24
CA GLY A 32 -10.68 -10.01 10.82
C GLY A 32 -11.22 -9.42 12.13
N THR A 33 -10.39 -8.66 12.86
CA THR A 33 -10.71 -8.12 14.19
C THR A 33 -11.83 -7.07 14.16
N PRO A 34 -12.68 -7.01 15.21
CA PRO A 34 -13.70 -5.97 15.31
C PRO A 34 -13.09 -4.57 15.44
N GLU A 35 -11.92 -4.44 16.05
CA GLU A 35 -11.21 -3.16 16.23
C GLU A 35 -10.77 -2.57 14.89
N PHE A 36 -10.25 -3.40 13.97
CA PHE A 36 -9.93 -2.95 12.61
C PHE A 36 -11.19 -2.53 11.86
N LYS A 37 -12.22 -3.37 11.87
CA LYS A 37 -13.49 -3.14 11.14
C LYS A 37 -14.20 -1.89 11.63
N ALA A 38 -14.14 -1.61 12.92
CA ALA A 38 -14.70 -0.40 13.51
C ALA A 38 -13.75 0.80 13.42
N SER A 39 -12.49 0.60 12.98
CA SER A 39 -11.42 1.61 12.97
C SER A 39 -11.26 2.31 14.32
N THR A 40 -11.36 1.55 15.41
CA THR A 40 -11.32 2.08 16.79
C THR A 40 -9.91 2.03 17.39
N MET A 41 -9.00 1.28 16.80
CA MET A 41 -7.61 1.14 17.25
C MET A 41 -6.65 1.55 16.14
N GLU A 42 -6.15 2.78 16.23
CA GLU A 42 -5.33 3.38 15.17
C GLU A 42 -4.02 2.62 14.94
N ASP A 43 -3.33 2.17 16.00
CA ASP A 43 -2.08 1.41 15.88
C ASP A 43 -2.25 0.12 15.06
N LEU A 44 -3.41 -0.54 15.23
CA LEU A 44 -3.75 -1.76 14.50
C LEU A 44 -4.03 -1.44 13.02
N CYS A 45 -4.75 -0.34 12.75
CA CYS A 45 -4.94 0.14 11.39
C CYS A 45 -3.60 0.47 10.73
N GLU A 46 -2.74 1.23 11.39
CA GLU A 46 -1.41 1.60 10.89
C GLU A 46 -0.54 0.38 10.60
N LEU A 47 -0.61 -0.66 11.42
CA LEU A 47 0.10 -1.92 11.16
C LEU A 47 -0.38 -2.60 9.87
N VAL A 48 -1.70 -2.71 9.68
CA VAL A 48 -2.29 -3.32 8.47
C VAL A 48 -1.97 -2.49 7.24
N TYR A 49 -2.21 -1.18 7.29
CA TYR A 49 -1.92 -0.28 6.18
C TYR A 49 -0.43 -0.26 5.84
N GLY A 50 0.45 -0.24 6.84
CA GLY A 50 1.90 -0.30 6.65
C GLY A 50 2.36 -1.60 5.98
N ALA A 51 1.81 -2.75 6.39
CA ALA A 51 2.10 -4.03 5.75
C ALA A 51 1.68 -4.05 4.27
N VAL A 52 0.48 -3.54 3.98
CA VAL A 52 -0.09 -3.52 2.62
C VAL A 52 0.66 -2.54 1.72
N ILE A 53 0.98 -1.35 2.22
CA ILE A 53 1.82 -0.37 1.52
C ILE A 53 3.19 -0.97 1.21
N THR A 54 3.80 -1.66 2.16
CA THR A 54 5.09 -2.33 1.97
C THR A 54 5.01 -3.37 0.86
N LEU A 55 3.94 -4.20 0.83
CA LEU A 55 3.73 -5.16 -0.25
C LEU A 55 3.58 -4.49 -1.62
N HIS A 56 2.79 -3.42 -1.71
CA HIS A 56 2.66 -2.64 -2.93
C HIS A 56 4.01 -2.09 -3.41
N THR A 57 4.83 -1.55 -2.51
CA THR A 57 6.17 -1.05 -2.84
C THR A 57 7.07 -2.18 -3.33
N LEU A 58 7.10 -3.34 -2.65
CA LEU A 58 7.91 -4.49 -3.05
C LEU A 58 7.52 -5.01 -4.45
N VAL A 59 6.22 -5.11 -4.72
CA VAL A 59 5.70 -5.51 -6.04
C VAL A 59 6.14 -4.54 -7.14
N GLN A 60 6.09 -3.23 -6.87
CA GLN A 60 6.51 -2.22 -7.83
C GLN A 60 8.02 -2.22 -8.11
N CYS A 61 8.84 -2.55 -7.12
CA CYS A 61 10.29 -2.53 -7.26
C CYS A 61 10.86 -3.77 -7.97
N VAL A 62 10.16 -4.91 -7.95
CA VAL A 62 10.63 -6.11 -8.67
C VAL A 62 10.16 -6.05 -10.12
N SER A 63 11.08 -5.87 -11.09
CA SER A 63 10.69 -5.70 -12.49
C SER A 63 10.11 -6.96 -13.13
N ASN A 64 10.53 -8.15 -12.69
CA ASN A 64 10.07 -9.41 -13.26
C ASN A 64 8.64 -9.75 -12.78
N PRO A 65 7.61 -9.67 -13.64
CA PRO A 65 6.23 -9.92 -13.25
C PRO A 65 5.94 -11.40 -12.92
N HIS A 66 6.81 -12.33 -13.33
CA HIS A 66 6.66 -13.76 -13.07
C HIS A 66 7.49 -14.23 -11.87
N HIS A 67 8.13 -13.30 -11.14
CA HIS A 67 8.84 -13.67 -9.92
C HIS A 67 7.85 -14.21 -8.89
N ARG A 68 8.09 -15.43 -8.39
CA ARG A 68 7.16 -16.18 -7.52
C ARG A 68 6.63 -15.34 -6.36
N GLU A 69 7.51 -14.68 -5.62
CA GLU A 69 7.12 -13.90 -4.44
C GLU A 69 6.37 -12.61 -4.82
N ARG A 70 6.65 -12.04 -6.00
CA ARG A 70 5.89 -10.89 -6.50
C ARG A 70 4.46 -11.31 -6.84
N VAL A 71 4.29 -12.43 -7.55
CA VAL A 71 2.97 -12.97 -7.89
C VAL A 71 2.17 -13.30 -6.63
N ALA A 72 2.82 -13.89 -5.62
CA ALA A 72 2.21 -14.15 -4.32
C ALA A 72 1.76 -12.84 -3.65
N ALA A 73 2.63 -11.82 -3.61
CA ALA A 73 2.31 -10.53 -3.01
C ALA A 73 1.16 -9.82 -3.76
N GLU A 74 1.14 -9.85 -5.09
CA GLU A 74 0.03 -9.35 -5.92
C GLU A 74 -1.30 -10.06 -5.60
N ALA A 75 -1.27 -11.38 -5.37
CA ALA A 75 -2.46 -12.14 -4.97
C ALA A 75 -2.99 -11.72 -3.60
N VAL A 76 -2.10 -11.50 -2.61
CA VAL A 76 -2.48 -11.00 -1.28
C VAL A 76 -3.12 -9.61 -1.38
N LEU A 77 -2.51 -8.71 -2.16
CA LEU A 77 -3.05 -7.36 -2.37
C LEU A 77 -4.44 -7.41 -3.01
N ALA A 78 -4.63 -8.22 -4.05
CA ALA A 78 -5.93 -8.39 -4.71
C ALA A 78 -7.00 -8.99 -3.78
N LYS A 79 -6.63 -9.96 -2.95
CA LYS A 79 -7.53 -10.59 -1.96
C LYS A 79 -8.11 -9.55 -0.99
N HIS A 80 -7.30 -8.57 -0.57
CA HIS A 80 -7.67 -7.62 0.48
C HIS A 80 -8.12 -6.25 -0.01
N GLU A 81 -8.13 -6.01 -1.33
CA GLU A 81 -8.48 -4.72 -1.94
C GLU A 81 -9.82 -4.15 -1.43
N SER A 82 -10.82 -5.00 -1.22
CA SER A 82 -12.15 -4.58 -0.75
C SER A 82 -12.26 -4.40 0.77
N SER A 83 -11.36 -5.04 1.53
CA SER A 83 -11.39 -5.04 2.99
C SER A 83 -10.53 -3.94 3.59
N ILE A 84 -9.52 -3.51 2.86
CA ILE A 84 -8.66 -2.40 3.23
C ILE A 84 -9.27 -1.14 2.64
N GLY A 85 -9.44 -0.10 3.46
CA GLY A 85 -9.97 1.18 2.98
C GLY A 85 -9.07 1.80 1.90
N ARG A 86 -9.51 2.93 1.33
CA ARG A 86 -8.83 3.53 0.17
C ARG A 86 -7.36 3.85 0.46
N LEU A 87 -6.49 3.31 -0.38
CA LEU A 87 -5.10 3.74 -0.51
C LEU A 87 -5.00 4.81 -1.61
N GLY A 88 -4.16 5.80 -1.38
CA GLY A 88 -3.74 6.77 -2.37
C GLY A 88 -2.42 6.34 -3.00
N LEU A 89 -2.22 6.71 -4.25
CA LEU A 89 -0.96 6.55 -4.98
C LEU A 89 -0.63 7.90 -5.62
N ILE A 90 0.57 8.39 -5.38
CA ILE A 90 1.12 9.59 -6.03
C ILE A 90 2.44 9.27 -6.71
N GLU A 91 2.77 10.06 -7.71
CA GLU A 91 4.09 10.11 -8.33
C GLU A 91 4.81 11.37 -7.84
N ILE A 92 6.02 11.21 -7.33
CA ILE A 92 6.87 12.31 -6.89
C ILE A 92 8.20 12.28 -7.63
N GLU A 93 8.74 13.43 -8.01
CA GLU A 93 10.09 13.53 -8.52
C GLU A 93 11.07 13.74 -7.37
N ARG A 94 12.04 12.83 -7.25
CA ARG A 94 13.14 12.92 -6.28
C ARG A 94 14.44 12.49 -6.96
N ASN A 95 15.50 13.28 -6.82
CA ASN A 95 16.80 12.99 -7.43
C ASN A 95 16.73 12.70 -8.96
N ASN A 96 15.93 13.48 -9.70
CA ASN A 96 15.65 13.30 -11.14
C ASN A 96 15.04 11.93 -11.50
N GLN A 97 14.34 11.31 -10.56
CA GLN A 97 13.60 10.06 -10.77
C GLN A 97 12.17 10.20 -10.30
N ILE A 98 11.24 9.62 -11.07
CA ILE A 98 9.84 9.52 -10.68
C ILE A 98 9.68 8.28 -9.79
N GLU A 99 9.28 8.52 -8.55
CA GLU A 99 8.97 7.50 -7.54
C GLU A 99 7.45 7.40 -7.34
N LYS A 100 6.96 6.19 -7.10
CA LYS A 100 5.56 5.92 -6.79
C LYS A 100 5.43 5.67 -5.29
N VAL A 101 4.57 6.45 -4.62
CA VAL A 101 4.39 6.39 -3.17
C VAL A 101 2.94 6.09 -2.84
N TYR A 102 2.73 5.01 -2.09
CA TYR A 102 1.43 4.66 -1.54
C TYR A 102 1.26 5.25 -0.14
N PHE A 103 0.03 5.64 0.18
CA PHE A 103 -0.33 6.14 1.50
C PHE A 103 -1.78 5.79 1.83
N ARG A 104 -2.10 5.72 3.13
CA ARG A 104 -3.48 5.61 3.60
C ARG A 104 -4.19 6.93 3.36
N VAL A 105 -5.33 6.93 2.66
CA VAL A 105 -6.13 8.14 2.51
C VAL A 105 -6.78 8.47 3.86
N PRO A 106 -6.52 9.65 4.46
CA PRO A 106 -7.14 10.03 5.71
C PRO A 106 -8.66 10.08 5.60
N SER A 107 -9.37 9.60 6.63
CA SER A 107 -10.84 9.56 6.63
C SER A 107 -11.47 10.96 6.51
N ILE A 108 -10.80 12.00 7.00
CA ILE A 108 -11.24 13.39 6.86
C ILE A 108 -11.40 13.80 5.39
N CYS A 109 -10.64 13.21 4.46
CA CYS A 109 -10.74 13.49 3.03
C CYS A 109 -12.07 13.01 2.43
N SER A 110 -12.81 12.13 3.11
CA SER A 110 -14.17 11.72 2.71
C SER A 110 -15.22 12.81 2.96
N LEU A 111 -14.91 13.82 3.79
CA LEU A 111 -15.80 14.94 4.08
C LEU A 111 -15.80 16.02 2.99
N LEU A 112 -14.89 15.92 2.01
CA LEU A 112 -14.80 16.86 0.91
C LEU A 112 -15.99 16.67 -0.05
N SER A 113 -16.84 17.69 -0.17
CA SER A 113 -18.00 17.64 -1.07
C SER A 113 -17.58 17.61 -2.55
N GLU A 114 -18.39 16.97 -3.39
CA GLU A 114 -18.16 16.96 -4.84
C GLU A 114 -18.16 18.38 -5.42
N GLU A 115 -19.05 19.26 -4.95
CA GLU A 115 -19.08 20.68 -5.33
C GLU A 115 -17.74 21.40 -5.05
N SER A 116 -17.10 21.11 -3.92
CA SER A 116 -15.79 21.69 -3.58
C SER A 116 -14.70 21.19 -4.54
N LYS A 117 -14.77 19.92 -4.95
CA LYS A 117 -13.82 19.34 -5.91
C LYS A 117 -14.02 19.94 -7.30
N GLU A 118 -15.26 20.06 -7.76
CA GLU A 118 -15.59 20.67 -9.05
C GLU A 118 -15.14 22.13 -9.09
N THR A 119 -15.44 22.90 -8.05
CA THR A 119 -15.01 24.30 -7.94
C THR A 119 -13.50 24.41 -8.06
N LEU A 120 -12.74 23.56 -7.35
CA LEU A 120 -11.29 23.54 -7.42
C LEU A 120 -10.81 23.25 -8.86
N LEU A 121 -11.34 22.19 -9.49
CA LEU A 121 -10.96 21.75 -10.84
C LEU A 121 -11.16 22.83 -11.90
N TRP A 122 -12.23 23.61 -11.80
CA TRP A 122 -12.57 24.64 -12.79
C TRP A 122 -12.04 26.04 -12.43
N SER A 123 -11.45 26.21 -11.26
CA SER A 123 -10.89 27.50 -10.80
C SER A 123 -9.40 27.72 -11.11
N VAL A 124 -8.71 26.69 -11.61
CA VAL A 124 -7.27 26.67 -11.89
C VAL A 124 -6.98 26.95 -13.36
#